data_AF-A0A1G0L312-F1
#
_entry.id   AF-A0A1G0L312-F1
#
_cell.length_a   1.000
_cell.length_b   1.000
_cell.length_c   1.000
_cell.angle_alpha   90.00
_cell.angle_beta   90.00
_cell.angle_gamma   90.00
#
_symmetry.space_group_name_H-M   'P 1'
#
loop_
_entity.id
_entity.type
_entity.pdbx_description
1 polymer ?
#
loop_
_entity_poly.entity_id
_entity_poly.type
_entity_poly.pdbx_seq_one_letter_code
_entity_poly.pdbx_strand_id
1 'polypeptide(L)' 'MAPAPPVTRPGVAKVCGVCGRFRLYDPDDSYCVVCGYDTLAAECDCGRVFDYALSEPEGSPLHCPRCGKDWRSGPGAG' A
#
# COMPACT_ATOMS: atom_id res chain seq x y z
N MET A 1 -16.61 21.66 25.70
CA MET A 1 -15.34 21.09 25.22
C MET A 1 -15.39 21.10 23.70
N ALA A 2 -14.51 21.83 23.03
CA ALA A 2 -14.41 21.77 21.58
C ALA A 2 -13.77 20.43 21.15
N PRO A 3 -14.18 19.81 20.04
CA PRO A 3 -13.48 18.64 19.50
C PRO A 3 -12.05 19.03 19.15
N ALA A 4 -11.08 18.16 19.47
CA ALA A 4 -9.70 18.34 19.03
C ALA A 4 -9.66 18.40 17.48
N PRO A 5 -8.79 19.23 16.89
CA PRO A 5 -8.60 19.22 15.44
C PRO A 5 -8.23 17.79 14.99
N PRO A 6 -8.68 17.34 13.80
CA PRO A 6 -8.27 16.05 13.29
C PRO A 6 -6.74 16.06 13.19
N VAL A 7 -6.10 15.14 13.91
CA VAL A 7 -4.66 14.92 13.78
C VAL A 7 -4.47 14.36 12.38
N THR A 8 -4.04 15.17 11.43
CA THR A 8 -3.66 14.70 10.10
C THR A 8 -2.43 13.84 10.26
N ARG A 9 -2.64 12.54 10.50
CA ARG A 9 -1.55 11.57 10.52
C ARG A 9 -0.97 11.52 9.10
N PRO A 10 0.36 11.55 8.95
CA PRO A 10 0.97 11.34 7.64
C PRO A 10 0.52 9.96 7.16
N GLY A 11 -0.10 9.91 5.97
CA GLY A 11 -0.55 8.65 5.40
C GLY A 11 0.61 7.71 5.14
N VAL A 12 0.33 6.42 5.09
CA VAL A 12 1.31 5.37 4.76
C VAL A 12 0.93 4.70 3.45
N ALA A 13 1.93 4.36 2.65
CA ALA A 13 1.73 3.61 1.43
C ALA A 13 1.31 2.17 1.80
N LYS A 14 0.14 1.73 1.32
CA LYS A 14 -0.30 0.34 1.45
C LYS A 14 -0.68 -0.25 0.09
N VAL A 15 -0.43 -1.54 -0.08
CA VAL A 15 -0.90 -2.34 -1.22
C VAL A 15 -2.05 -3.23 -0.80
N CYS A 16 -3.07 -3.33 -1.63
CA CYS A 16 -4.12 -4.32 -1.44
C CYS A 16 -3.70 -5.65 -2.04
N GLY A 17 -3.72 -6.72 -1.23
CA GLY A 17 -3.44 -8.09 -1.71
C GLY A 17 -4.44 -8.62 -2.74
N VAL A 18 -5.62 -7.99 -2.86
CA VAL A 18 -6.66 -8.39 -3.82
C VAL A 18 -6.53 -7.64 -5.15
N CYS A 19 -6.47 -6.31 -5.13
CA CYS A 19 -6.44 -5.51 -6.36
C CYS A 19 -5.04 -5.03 -6.76
N GLY A 20 -4.02 -5.28 -5.94
CA GLY A 20 -2.61 -4.94 -6.22
C GLY A 20 -2.29 -3.44 -6.24
N ARG A 21 -3.26 -2.58 -5.89
CA ARG A 21 -3.08 -1.12 -5.98
C ARG A 21 -2.36 -0.57 -4.75
N PHE A 22 -1.27 0.13 -5.00
CA PHE A 22 -0.59 0.97 -4.02
C PHE A 22 -1.33 2.31 -3.91
N ARG A 23 -1.67 2.72 -2.69
CA ARG A 23 -2.21 4.07 -2.41
C ARG A 23 -1.76 4.54 -1.04
N LEU A 24 -1.94 5.84 -0.80
CA LEU A 24 -1.80 6.42 0.53
C LEU A 24 -3.08 6.12 1.34
N TYR A 25 -2.90 5.59 2.54
CA TYR A 25 -3.97 5.26 3.49
C TYR A 25 -3.66 5.86 4.86
N ASP A 26 -4.67 5.95 5.73
CA ASP A 26 -4.41 6.16 7.14
C ASP A 26 -3.65 4.94 7.71
N PRO A 27 -2.69 5.12 8.64
CA PRO A 27 -2.02 4.00 9.29
C PRO A 27 -2.98 2.99 9.92
N ASP A 28 -4.14 3.42 10.41
CA ASP A 28 -5.14 2.54 11.02
C ASP A 28 -6.08 1.86 10.01
N ASP A 29 -6.09 2.30 8.73
CA ASP A 29 -6.95 1.71 7.71
C ASP A 29 -6.58 0.25 7.41
N SER A 30 -7.53 -0.65 7.58
CA SER A 30 -7.35 -2.07 7.22
C SER A 30 -8.00 -2.41 5.88
N TYR A 31 -8.95 -1.59 5.41
CA TYR A 31 -9.79 -1.88 4.24
C TYR A 31 -9.39 -1.07 3.01
N CYS A 32 -9.29 -1.76 1.87
CA CYS A 32 -9.02 -1.12 0.59
C CYS A 32 -10.22 -0.29 0.13
N VAL A 33 -10.04 1.03 -0.02
CA VAL A 33 -11.08 1.96 -0.50
C VAL A 33 -11.56 1.68 -1.93
N VAL A 34 -10.84 0.85 -2.67
CA VAL A 34 -11.16 0.47 -4.06
C VAL A 34 -12.07 -0.76 -4.11
N CYS A 35 -11.74 -1.83 -3.39
CA CYS A 35 -12.43 -3.12 -3.50
C CYS A 35 -13.09 -3.59 -2.20
N GLY A 36 -12.91 -2.88 -1.09
CA GLY A 36 -13.55 -3.17 0.19
C GLY A 36 -12.93 -4.31 1.01
N TYR A 37 -11.88 -4.98 0.50
CA TYR A 37 -11.23 -6.09 1.21
C TYR A 37 -10.20 -5.60 2.23
N ASP A 38 -10.04 -6.35 3.32
CA ASP A 38 -9.15 -6.10 4.46
C ASP A 38 -7.72 -6.63 4.26
N THR A 39 -7.23 -6.62 3.02
CA THR A 39 -5.93 -7.20 2.64
C THR A 39 -4.85 -6.14 2.45
N LEU A 40 -4.93 -5.01 3.14
CA LEU A 40 -3.94 -3.94 3.04
C LEU A 40 -2.65 -4.30 3.78
N ALA A 41 -1.53 -4.24 3.05
CA ALA A 41 -0.18 -4.39 3.62
C ALA A 41 0.61 -3.09 3.47
N ALA A 42 1.24 -2.63 4.55
CA ALA A 42 2.09 -1.43 4.56
C ALA A 42 3.57 -1.72 4.23
N GLU A 43 3.95 -2.99 4.22
CA GLU A 43 5.31 -3.45 3.97
C GLU A 43 5.35 -4.76 3.17
N CYS A 44 6.46 -4.97 2.48
CA CYS A 44 6.80 -6.22 1.83
C CYS A 44 7.12 -7.30 2.87
N ASP A 45 6.96 -8.58 2.52
CA ASP A 45 7.30 -9.73 3.39
C ASP A 45 8.75 -9.72 3.91
N CYS A 46 9.66 -9.01 3.25
CA CYS A 46 11.04 -8.82 3.72
C CYS A 46 11.21 -7.69 4.75
N GLY A 47 10.12 -7.03 5.15
CA GLY A 47 10.10 -5.90 6.09
C GLY A 47 10.41 -4.54 5.46
N ARG A 48 10.29 -4.39 4.13
CA ARG A 48 10.50 -3.09 3.44
C ARG A 48 9.17 -2.38 3.27
N VAL A 49 8.99 -1.25 3.95
CA VAL A 49 7.81 -0.37 3.78
C VAL A 49 7.71 0.20 2.36
N PHE A 50 6.49 0.45 1.90
CA PHE A 50 6.19 0.85 0.52
C PHE A 50 6.27 2.37 0.24
N ASP A 51 7.02 3.15 1.03
CA ASP A 51 7.12 4.60 0.85
C ASP A 51 7.51 5.02 -0.58
N TYR A 52 8.33 4.20 -1.25
CA TYR A 52 8.81 4.40 -2.60
C TYR A 52 7.72 4.17 -3.68
N ALA A 53 6.65 3.45 -3.35
CA ALA A 53 5.67 3.00 -4.33
C ALA A 53 4.77 4.12 -4.86
N LEU A 54 4.59 5.19 -4.06
CA LEU A 54 3.71 6.30 -4.40
C LEU A 54 4.34 7.32 -5.37
N SER A 55 5.66 7.26 -5.53
CA SER A 55 6.38 8.09 -6.51
C SER A 55 6.31 7.50 -7.92
N GLU A 56 5.97 6.22 -8.05
CA GLU A 56 5.85 5.55 -9.32
C GLU A 56 4.48 5.78 -9.96
N PRO A 57 4.41 5.99 -11.28
CA PRO A 57 3.15 6.04 -12.00
C PRO A 57 2.28 4.81 -11.75
N GLU A 58 0.96 4.99 -11.72
CA GLU A 58 0.03 3.87 -11.67
C GLU A 58 0.30 2.92 -12.85
N GLY A 59 0.58 1.65 -12.54
CA GLY A 59 0.96 0.69 -13.57
C GLY A 59 2.42 0.80 -14.03
N SER A 60 3.35 1.27 -13.20
CA SER A 60 4.81 1.10 -13.34
C SER A 60 5.35 -0.18 -12.65
N PRO A 61 6.52 -0.73 -13.06
CA PRO A 61 7.06 -1.98 -12.51
C PRO A 61 7.55 -1.73 -11.12
N LEU A 62 6.77 -2.21 -10.15
CA LEU A 62 7.13 -2.06 -8.77
C LEU A 62 7.86 -3.31 -8.28
N HIS A 63 9.17 -3.15 -8.12
CA HIS A 63 10.01 -4.14 -7.47
C HIS A 63 10.36 -3.68 -6.06
N CYS A 64 10.42 -4.61 -5.12
CA CYS A 64 10.96 -4.33 -3.79
C CYS A 64 12.47 -4.09 -3.91
N PRO A 65 12.98 -2.90 -3.57
CA PRO A 65 14.42 -2.61 -3.68
C PRO A 65 15.27 -3.43 -2.71
N ARG A 66 14.65 -4.07 -1.70
CA ARG A 66 15.34 -4.89 -0.70
C ARG A 66 15.46 -6.37 -1.08
N CYS A 67 14.41 -6.97 -1.62
CA CYS A 67 14.37 -8.41 -1.93
C CYS A 67 14.12 -8.74 -3.40
N GLY A 68 13.90 -7.74 -4.25
CA GLY A 68 13.61 -7.92 -5.67
C GLY A 68 12.19 -8.42 -5.99
N LYS A 69 11.34 -8.65 -4.99
CA LYS A 69 9.96 -9.11 -5.19
C LYS A 69 9.21 -8.18 -6.13
N ASP A 70 8.63 -8.75 -7.17
CA ASP A 70 7.76 -8.04 -8.11
C ASP A 70 6.33 -7.96 -7.56
N TRP A 71 5.73 -6.79 -7.65
CA TRP A 71 4.34 -6.52 -7.23
C TRP A 71 3.39 -6.29 -8.42
N ARG A 72 3.87 -6.38 -9.67
CA ARG A 72 3.03 -6.41 -10.87
C ARG A 72 2.48 -7.80 -11.16
N SER A 73 3.17 -8.85 -10.74
CA SER A 73 2.74 -10.23 -10.82
C SER A 73 1.84 -10.52 -9.62
N GLY A 74 0.53 -10.26 -9.79
CA GLY A 74 -0.43 -11.11 -9.11
C GLY A 74 -0.10 -12.58 -9.42
N PRO A 75 -0.48 -13.55 -8.57
CA PRO A 75 -0.32 -14.97 -8.88
C PRO A 75 -1.16 -15.29 -10.13
N GLY A 76 -0.53 -15.21 -11.31
CA GLY A 76 -1.23 -15.30 -12.60
C GLY A 76 -0.45 -14.76 -13.80
N ALA A 77 0.89 -14.73 -13.76
CA ALA A 77 1.70 -14.65 -14.97
C ALA A 77 2.20 -16.07 -15.29
N GLY A 78 1.35 -16.85 -15.92
CA GLY A 78 1.58 -18.21 -16.41
C GLY A 78 0.55 -18.55 -17.46
#